data_AF-A0A3N5Y1C7-F1
#
_entry.id   AF-A0A3N5Y1C7-F1
#
_cell.length_a   1.000
_cell.length_b   1.000
_cell.length_c   1.000
_cell.angle_alpha   90.00
_cell.angle_beta   90.00
_cell.angle_gamma   90.00
#
_symmetry.space_group_name_H-M   'P 1'
#
loop_
_entity.id
_entity.type
_entity.pdbx_description
1 polymer ?
#
loop_
_entity_poly.entity_id
_entity_poly.type
_entity_poly.pdbx_seq_one_letter_code
_entity_poly.pdbx_strand_id
1 'polypeptide(L)'
;MNNPKDWLSPQKAAQLLMISPITLRQWASSGKIKAATTPGGHRRFLKSDVLALAEANVDIFTGQDDALMQDTKKVLIVDDDVDFNAMLHFELSLQYEGWQFETALDGFDAGLKVAEWHPTILLLDLFLPGCHGDKVCHQIRSNPEFRRLRIIGMTGDTGEYAVSRFLDAGADEVLQKPFKMKRLFELLEE
;
A
#
# COMPACT_ATOMS: atom_id res chain seq x y z
N MET A 1 -0.28 44.22 -14.25
CA MET A 1 -1.52 43.41 -14.28
C MET A 1 -1.18 42.04 -13.69
N ASN A 2 -1.68 41.74 -12.49
CA ASN A 2 -1.40 40.47 -11.81
C ASN A 2 -2.04 39.33 -12.59
N ASN A 3 -1.22 38.49 -13.23
CA ASN A 3 -1.70 37.21 -13.72
C ASN A 3 -2.15 36.40 -12.49
N PRO A 4 -3.42 36.00 -12.34
CA PRO A 4 -3.81 35.15 -11.24
C PRO A 4 -2.93 33.89 -11.31
N LYS A 5 -2.15 33.62 -10.26
CA LYS A 5 -1.35 32.40 -10.17
C LYS A 5 -2.31 31.22 -10.34
N ASP A 6 -2.24 30.54 -11.47
CA ASP A 6 -3.10 29.41 -11.83
C ASP A 6 -2.64 28.19 -11.02
N TRP A 7 -3.24 28.01 -9.84
CA TRP A 7 -2.92 26.94 -8.90
C TRP A 7 -3.74 25.69 -9.20
N LEU A 8 -3.07 24.56 -9.37
CA LEU A 8 -3.68 23.27 -9.65
C LEU A 8 -3.84 22.44 -8.37
N SER A 9 -4.90 21.63 -8.33
CA SER A 9 -5.04 20.55 -7.34
C SER A 9 -4.00 19.44 -7.60
N PRO A 10 -3.71 18.59 -6.60
CA PRO A 10 -2.83 17.44 -6.81
C PRO A 10 -3.31 16.55 -7.96
N GLN A 11 -4.62 16.31 -8.06
CA GLN A 11 -5.19 15.49 -9.15
C GLN A 11 -4.94 16.13 -10.52
N LYS A 12 -5.18 17.44 -10.66
CA LYS A 12 -5.05 18.11 -11.96
C LYS A 12 -3.59 18.25 -12.39
N ALA A 13 -2.70 18.56 -11.45
CA ALA A 13 -1.26 18.62 -11.72
C ALA A 13 -0.69 17.24 -12.07
N ALA A 14 -1.11 16.18 -11.37
CA ALA A 14 -0.67 14.81 -11.64
C ALA A 14 -1.14 14.34 -13.03
N GLN A 15 -2.37 14.68 -13.43
CA GLN A 15 -2.90 14.41 -14.77
C GLN A 15 -2.06 15.06 -15.87
N LEU A 16 -1.61 16.30 -15.69
CA LEU A 16 -0.77 17.00 -16.68
C LEU A 16 0.63 16.39 -16.79
N LEU A 17 1.13 15.81 -15.70
CA LEU A 17 2.41 15.11 -15.66
C LEU A 17 2.27 13.62 -15.98
N MET A 18 1.06 13.09 -16.22
CA MET A 18 0.81 11.66 -16.42
C MET A 18 1.37 10.75 -15.29
N ILE A 19 1.34 11.23 -14.05
CA ILE A 19 1.74 10.47 -12.85
C ILE A 19 0.58 10.29 -11.88
N SER A 20 0.75 9.43 -10.87
CA SER A 20 -0.25 9.34 -9.79
C SER A 20 -0.23 10.59 -8.89
N PRO A 21 -1.36 10.97 -8.26
CA PRO A 21 -1.38 12.04 -7.27
C PRO A 21 -0.49 11.78 -6.05
N ILE A 22 -0.13 10.52 -5.77
CA ILE A 22 0.79 10.14 -4.69
C ILE A 22 2.22 10.51 -5.08
N THR A 23 2.66 10.15 -6.29
CA THR A 23 3.98 10.48 -6.83
C THR A 23 4.22 11.99 -6.82
N LEU A 24 3.21 12.76 -7.26
CA LEU A 24 3.29 14.21 -7.21
C LEU A 24 3.45 14.75 -5.77
N ARG A 25 2.78 14.14 -4.79
CA ARG A 25 2.95 14.51 -3.37
C ARG A 25 4.35 14.17 -2.87
N GLN A 26 4.92 13.02 -3.23
CA GLN A 26 6.30 12.69 -2.87
C GLN A 26 7.31 13.66 -3.48
N TRP A 27 7.11 14.06 -4.74
CA TRP A 27 7.95 15.07 -5.39
C TRP A 27 7.88 16.42 -4.68
N ALA A 28 6.69 16.80 -4.19
CA ALA A 28 6.56 18.00 -3.37
C ALA A 28 7.31 17.87 -2.03
N SER A 29 7.20 16.72 -1.35
CA SER A 29 7.87 16.49 -0.06
C SER A 29 9.40 16.44 -0.20
N SER A 30 9.90 15.88 -1.31
CA SER A 30 11.35 15.79 -1.61
C SER A 30 11.93 17.06 -2.24
N GLY A 31 11.10 18.09 -2.49
CA GLY A 31 11.54 19.36 -3.07
C GLY A 31 11.74 19.35 -4.60
N LYS A 32 11.41 18.24 -5.29
CA LYS A 32 11.46 18.14 -6.76
C LYS A 32 10.49 19.10 -7.46
N ILE A 33 9.36 19.43 -6.83
CA ILE A 33 8.43 20.46 -7.29
C ILE A 33 7.93 21.30 -6.11
N LYS A 34 7.77 22.61 -6.33
CA LYS A 34 7.23 23.50 -5.30
C LYS A 34 5.72 23.29 -5.14
N ALA A 35 5.27 23.20 -3.90
CA ALA A 35 3.86 23.18 -3.55
C ALA A 35 3.57 24.19 -2.45
N ALA A 36 2.42 24.85 -2.54
CA ALA A 36 1.82 25.59 -1.44
C ALA A 36 0.77 24.73 -0.76
N THR A 37 0.50 25.00 0.52
CA THR A 37 -0.56 24.32 1.27
C THR A 37 -1.66 25.31 1.58
N THR A 38 -2.92 24.96 1.32
CA THR A 38 -4.06 25.77 1.75
C THR A 38 -4.23 25.67 3.28
N PRO A 39 -4.96 26.60 3.92
CA PRO A 39 -5.27 26.49 5.35
C PRO A 39 -5.92 25.16 5.75
N GLY A 40 -6.64 24.50 4.83
CA GLY A 40 -7.23 23.17 5.03
C GLY A 40 -6.30 21.99 4.74
N GLY A 41 -4.97 22.20 4.66
CA GLY A 41 -3.98 21.12 4.50
C GLY A 41 -3.80 20.60 3.07
N HIS A 42 -4.58 21.07 2.09
CA HIS A 42 -4.49 20.59 0.71
C HIS A 42 -3.34 21.27 -0.05
N ARG A 43 -2.51 20.46 -0.72
CA ARG A 43 -1.42 20.99 -1.57
C ARG A 43 -1.96 21.62 -2.86
N ARG A 44 -1.23 22.63 -3.36
CA ARG A 44 -1.47 23.36 -4.60
C ARG A 44 -0.16 23.54 -5.35
N PHE A 45 -0.22 23.38 -6.66
CA PHE A 45 0.95 23.44 -7.54
C PHE A 45 0.78 24.56 -8.55
N LEU A 46 1.80 25.37 -8.76
CA LEU A 46 1.73 26.39 -9.81
C LEU A 46 1.73 25.70 -11.18
N LYS A 47 0.76 26.02 -12.02
CA LYS A 47 0.67 25.47 -13.37
C LYS A 47 1.93 25.72 -14.18
N SER A 48 2.58 26.87 -14.01
CA SER A 48 3.86 27.17 -14.66
C SER A 48 4.94 26.17 -14.28
N ASP A 49 5.03 25.82 -13.00
CA ASP A 49 6.05 24.90 -12.49
C ASP A 49 5.76 23.47 -12.95
N VAL A 50 4.48 23.09 -12.99
CA VAL A 50 4.02 21.78 -13.51
C VAL A 50 4.32 21.65 -15.01
N LEU A 51 4.02 22.67 -15.80
CA LEU A 51 4.29 22.65 -17.25
C LEU A 51 5.80 22.70 -17.54
N ALA A 52 6.55 23.54 -16.83
CA ALA A 52 8.01 23.57 -16.96
C ALA A 52 8.65 22.21 -16.61
N LEU A 53 8.11 21.52 -15.61
CA LEU A 53 8.55 20.17 -15.26
C LEU A 53 8.18 19.16 -16.35
N ALA A 54 7.00 19.26 -16.96
CA ALA A 54 6.60 18.39 -18.08
C ALA A 54 7.52 18.60 -19.31
N GLU A 55 7.84 19.84 -19.63
CA GLU A 55 8.72 20.21 -20.76
C GLU A 55 10.19 19.84 -20.52
N ALA A 56 10.69 20.00 -19.29
CA ALA A 56 12.05 19.61 -18.93
C ALA A 56 12.25 18.09 -18.92
N ASN A 57 11.16 17.33 -18.82
CA ASN A 57 11.17 15.89 -18.56
C ASN A 57 10.57 15.05 -19.69
N VAL A 58 10.56 15.55 -20.93
CA VAL A 58 10.04 14.81 -22.11
C VAL A 58 10.72 13.44 -22.27
N ASP A 59 11.95 13.25 -21.75
CA ASP A 59 12.64 11.95 -21.71
C ASP A 59 12.45 11.14 -20.41
N ILE A 60 12.01 11.74 -19.29
CA ILE A 60 11.84 11.00 -18.01
C ILE A 60 10.65 10.02 -18.09
N PHE A 61 9.64 10.36 -18.88
CA PHE A 61 8.42 9.57 -19.04
C PHE A 61 8.59 8.28 -19.87
N THR A 62 9.81 7.98 -20.35
CA THR A 62 10.09 6.76 -21.12
C THR A 62 10.92 5.69 -20.40
N GLY A 63 11.27 5.87 -19.11
CA GLY A 63 11.81 4.71 -18.37
C GLY A 63 12.73 4.95 -17.18
N GLN A 64 12.63 6.06 -16.44
CA GLN A 64 13.42 6.24 -15.20
C GLN A 64 12.63 6.25 -13.89
N ASP A 65 11.31 6.51 -13.90
CA ASP A 65 10.50 6.50 -12.67
C ASP A 65 9.88 5.14 -12.32
N ASP A 66 9.88 4.15 -13.22
CA ASP A 66 9.47 2.77 -12.89
C ASP A 66 10.38 2.18 -11.78
N ALA A 67 11.63 2.60 -11.72
CA ALA A 67 12.59 2.18 -10.69
C ALA A 67 12.32 2.80 -9.31
N LEU A 68 11.68 3.99 -9.24
CA LEU A 68 11.30 4.63 -7.97
C LEU A 68 9.89 4.21 -7.50
N MET A 69 9.04 3.72 -8.41
CA MET A 69 7.77 3.06 -8.05
C MET A 69 7.98 1.62 -7.54
N GLN A 70 9.10 0.97 -7.87
CA GLN A 70 9.41 -0.40 -7.45
C GLN A 70 9.71 -0.58 -5.95
N ASP A 71 9.98 0.49 -5.21
CA ASP A 71 10.51 0.39 -3.84
C ASP A 71 9.52 0.78 -2.73
N THR A 72 8.33 1.26 -3.09
CA THR A 72 7.29 1.54 -2.08
C THR A 72 6.55 0.25 -1.72
N LYS A 73 6.88 -0.33 -0.57
CA LYS A 73 6.17 -1.49 -0.02
C LYS A 73 4.72 -1.13 0.30
N LYS A 74 3.81 -1.96 -0.20
CA LYS A 74 2.37 -1.89 0.04
C LYS A 74 1.95 -3.08 0.88
N VAL A 75 1.37 -2.83 2.03
CA VAL A 75 0.93 -3.87 2.98
C VAL A 75 -0.59 -3.80 3.14
N LEU A 76 -1.27 -4.90 2.85
CA LEU A 76 -2.70 -5.06 3.10
C LEU A 76 -2.89 -5.88 4.38
N ILE A 77 -3.67 -5.35 5.32
CA ILE A 77 -3.96 -5.96 6.62
C ILE A 77 -5.41 -6.45 6.62
N VAL A 78 -5.61 -7.77 6.73
CA VAL A 78 -6.94 -8.39 6.66
C VAL A 78 -7.24 -9.08 7.97
N ASP A 79 -8.21 -8.52 8.69
CA ASP A 79 -8.62 -8.95 10.01
C ASP A 79 -10.01 -8.38 10.29
N ASP A 80 -10.93 -9.19 10.80
CA ASP A 80 -12.30 -8.77 11.10
C ASP A 80 -12.42 -8.03 12.43
N ASP A 81 -11.41 -8.13 13.30
CA ASP A 81 -11.27 -7.30 14.48
C ASP A 81 -10.81 -5.88 14.07
N VAL A 82 -11.77 -4.95 14.07
CA VAL A 82 -11.55 -3.54 13.70
C VAL A 82 -10.48 -2.87 14.57
N ASP A 83 -10.45 -3.17 15.86
CA ASP A 83 -9.52 -2.54 16.80
C ASP A 83 -8.10 -3.08 16.57
N PHE A 84 -7.97 -4.39 16.36
CA PHE A 84 -6.69 -5.01 16.03
C PHE A 84 -6.15 -4.53 14.68
N ASN A 85 -7.01 -4.44 13.66
CA ASN A 85 -6.64 -3.97 12.33
C ASN A 85 -6.17 -2.50 12.36
N ALA A 86 -6.90 -1.63 13.08
CA ALA A 86 -6.52 -0.24 13.30
C ALA A 86 -5.21 -0.10 14.09
N MET A 87 -5.00 -0.93 15.13
CA MET A 87 -3.76 -0.97 15.90
C MET A 87 -2.57 -1.36 15.01
N LEU A 88 -2.67 -2.44 14.23
CA LEU A 88 -1.61 -2.84 13.32
C LEU A 88 -1.31 -1.76 12.27
N HIS A 89 -2.34 -1.17 11.66
CA HIS A 89 -2.16 -0.08 10.71
C HIS A 89 -1.40 1.09 11.34
N PHE A 90 -1.77 1.50 12.56
CA PHE A 90 -1.12 2.60 13.28
C PHE A 90 0.35 2.29 13.59
N GLU A 91 0.63 1.15 14.23
CA GLU A 91 2.00 0.75 14.60
C GLU A 91 2.91 0.61 13.38
N LEU A 92 2.40 0.00 12.30
CA LEU A 92 3.17 -0.17 11.06
C LEU A 92 3.42 1.16 10.34
N SER A 93 2.43 2.06 10.34
CA SER A 93 2.59 3.41 9.77
C SER A 93 3.61 4.25 10.52
N LEU A 94 3.77 4.04 11.83
CA LEU A 94 4.81 4.69 12.64
C LEU A 94 6.19 4.08 12.39
N GLN A 95 6.26 2.76 12.26
CA GLN A 95 7.53 2.04 12.11
C GLN A 95 8.15 2.20 10.72
N TYR A 96 7.34 2.22 9.66
CA TYR A 96 7.81 2.17 8.28
C TYR A 96 7.44 3.43 7.49
N GLU A 97 8.29 4.44 7.58
CA GLU A 97 8.13 5.66 6.77
C GLU A 97 8.24 5.34 5.27
N GLY A 98 7.31 5.88 4.48
CA GLY A 98 7.28 5.69 3.03
C GLY A 98 6.59 4.43 2.54
N TRP A 99 6.25 3.49 3.43
CA TRP A 99 5.38 2.35 3.11
C TRP A 99 3.93 2.80 3.03
N GLN A 100 3.10 2.00 2.34
CA GLN A 100 1.66 2.22 2.27
C GLN A 100 0.92 1.07 2.92
N PHE A 101 -0.14 1.40 3.64
CA PHE A 101 -0.95 0.46 4.39
C PHE A 101 -2.42 0.63 4.01
N GLU A 102 -3.10 -0.48 3.75
CA GLU A 102 -4.55 -0.55 3.65
C GLU A 102 -5.08 -1.69 4.50
N THR A 103 -6.36 -1.61 4.87
CA THR A 103 -7.03 -2.58 5.74
C THR A 103 -8.25 -3.17 5.05
N ALA A 104 -8.60 -4.42 5.34
CA ALA A 104 -9.86 -5.06 4.95
C ALA A 104 -10.40 -5.87 6.13
N LEU A 105 -11.73 -5.99 6.22
CA LEU A 105 -12.41 -6.68 7.33
C LEU A 105 -13.01 -8.04 6.94
N ASP A 106 -12.97 -8.38 5.65
CA ASP A 106 -13.48 -9.66 5.14
C ASP A 106 -12.68 -10.11 3.90
N GLY A 107 -12.88 -11.36 3.50
CA GLY A 107 -12.16 -11.95 2.38
C GLY A 107 -12.55 -11.39 1.00
N PHE A 108 -13.73 -10.79 0.87
CA PHE A 108 -14.18 -10.21 -0.40
C PHE A 108 -13.47 -8.88 -0.65
N ASP A 109 -13.49 -7.98 0.33
CA ASP A 109 -12.76 -6.71 0.28
C ASP A 109 -11.24 -6.95 0.17
N ALA A 110 -10.72 -7.98 0.84
CA ALA A 110 -9.33 -8.40 0.67
C ALA A 110 -9.00 -8.78 -0.78
N GLY A 111 -9.81 -9.63 -1.42
CA GLY A 111 -9.60 -10.02 -2.81
C GLY A 111 -9.69 -8.84 -3.79
N LEU A 112 -10.66 -7.93 -3.56
CA LEU A 112 -10.82 -6.71 -4.36
C LEU A 112 -9.59 -5.81 -4.25
N LYS A 113 -9.11 -5.53 -3.02
CA LYS A 113 -7.91 -4.70 -2.79
C LYS A 113 -6.64 -5.33 -3.31
N VAL A 114 -6.51 -6.66 -3.26
CA VAL A 114 -5.39 -7.35 -3.90
C VAL A 114 -5.36 -7.08 -5.40
N ALA A 115 -6.53 -7.11 -6.06
CA ALA A 115 -6.65 -6.88 -7.49
C ALA A 115 -6.51 -5.40 -7.91
N GLU A 116 -7.02 -4.46 -7.11
CA GLU A 116 -7.03 -3.03 -7.48
C GLU A 116 -5.78 -2.28 -7.01
N TRP A 117 -5.27 -2.63 -5.82
CA TRP A 117 -4.19 -1.89 -5.17
C TRP A 117 -2.81 -2.54 -5.32
N HIS A 118 -2.78 -3.82 -5.70
CA HIS A 118 -1.57 -4.63 -5.89
C HIS A 118 -0.60 -4.52 -4.70
N PRO A 119 -0.98 -5.01 -3.51
CA PRO A 119 -0.08 -5.06 -2.37
C PRO A 119 1.16 -5.91 -2.68
N THR A 120 2.26 -5.63 -1.99
CA THR A 120 3.47 -6.47 -2.01
C THR A 120 3.50 -7.44 -0.83
N ILE A 121 2.79 -7.12 0.25
CA ILE A 121 2.65 -7.95 1.45
C ILE A 121 1.17 -8.00 1.85
N LEU A 122 0.68 -9.18 2.21
CA LEU A 122 -0.65 -9.42 2.73
C LEU A 122 -0.53 -10.06 4.12
N LEU A 123 -1.01 -9.37 5.15
CA LEU A 123 -1.25 -9.94 6.48
C LEU A 123 -2.70 -10.45 6.50
N LEU A 124 -2.90 -11.75 6.70
CA LEU A 124 -4.21 -12.38 6.49
C LEU A 124 -4.65 -13.22 7.68
N ASP A 125 -5.74 -12.83 8.35
CA ASP A 125 -6.33 -13.65 9.40
C ASP A 125 -6.98 -14.94 8.86
N LEU A 126 -6.93 -16.01 9.66
CA LEU A 126 -7.51 -17.32 9.31
C LEU A 126 -9.04 -17.34 9.33
N PHE A 127 -9.66 -16.58 10.23
CA PHE A 127 -11.09 -16.59 10.47
C PHE A 127 -11.68 -15.26 10.07
N LEU A 128 -12.29 -15.22 8.88
CA LEU A 128 -12.96 -14.03 8.38
C LEU A 128 -14.47 -14.26 8.31
N PRO A 129 -15.29 -13.20 8.36
CA PRO A 129 -16.71 -13.27 8.08
C PRO A 129 -16.96 -13.92 6.72
N GLY A 130 -17.71 -15.02 6.71
CA GLY A 130 -18.14 -15.71 5.49
C GLY A 130 -17.07 -16.57 4.78
N CYS A 131 -15.79 -16.54 5.20
CA CYS A 131 -14.75 -17.39 4.60
C CYS A 131 -13.56 -17.63 5.53
N HIS A 132 -12.73 -18.62 5.20
CA HIS A 132 -11.45 -18.80 5.91
C HIS A 132 -10.31 -18.18 5.10
N GLY A 133 -9.33 -17.59 5.80
CA GLY A 133 -8.16 -16.96 5.20
C GLY A 133 -7.32 -17.89 4.34
N ASP A 134 -7.24 -19.18 4.68
CA ASP A 134 -6.54 -20.16 3.84
C ASP A 134 -7.20 -20.33 2.45
N LYS A 135 -8.52 -20.21 2.35
CA LYS A 135 -9.21 -20.20 1.05
C LYS A 135 -8.90 -18.95 0.25
N VAL A 136 -8.85 -17.78 0.91
CA VAL A 136 -8.46 -16.52 0.27
C VAL A 136 -7.02 -16.61 -0.23
N CYS A 137 -6.11 -17.12 0.60
CA CYS A 137 -4.72 -17.38 0.25
C CYS A 137 -4.58 -18.28 -0.98
N HIS A 138 -5.27 -19.44 -0.97
CA HIS A 138 -5.25 -20.38 -2.09
C HIS A 138 -5.75 -19.73 -3.39
N GLN A 139 -6.85 -18.96 -3.31
CA GLN A 139 -7.41 -18.27 -4.47
C GLN A 139 -6.44 -17.23 -5.03
N ILE A 140 -5.80 -16.42 -4.17
CA ILE A 140 -4.77 -15.45 -4.58
C ILE A 140 -3.59 -16.18 -5.26
N ARG A 141 -3.12 -17.28 -4.66
CA ARG A 141 -2.00 -18.08 -5.20
C ARG A 141 -2.32 -18.77 -6.52
N SER A 142 -3.59 -19.08 -6.77
CA SER A 142 -4.04 -19.64 -8.05
C SER A 142 -3.90 -18.64 -9.21
N ASN A 143 -3.84 -17.34 -8.94
CA ASN A 143 -3.62 -16.31 -9.97
C ASN A 143 -2.11 -16.05 -10.16
N PRO A 144 -1.54 -16.32 -11.35
CA PRO A 144 -0.13 -16.07 -11.65
C PRO A 144 0.33 -14.62 -11.42
N GLU A 145 -0.59 -13.66 -11.53
CA GLU A 145 -0.33 -12.23 -11.31
C GLU A 145 0.16 -11.94 -9.88
N PHE A 146 -0.38 -12.63 -8.89
CA PHE A 146 -0.06 -12.42 -7.46
C PHE A 146 1.00 -13.40 -6.94
N ARG A 147 1.75 -14.07 -7.82
CA ARG A 147 2.80 -15.02 -7.42
C ARG A 147 3.88 -14.37 -6.53
N ARG A 148 4.13 -13.06 -6.70
CA ARG A 148 5.13 -12.30 -5.94
C ARG A 148 4.59 -11.64 -4.68
N LEU A 149 3.27 -11.65 -4.47
CA LEU A 149 2.67 -11.11 -3.25
C LEU A 149 3.11 -11.99 -2.08
N ARG A 150 3.82 -11.45 -1.10
CA ARG A 150 4.15 -12.18 0.12
C ARG A 150 2.91 -12.27 1.02
N ILE A 151 2.52 -13.46 1.44
CA ILE A 151 1.36 -13.70 2.30
C ILE A 151 1.85 -14.21 3.65
N ILE A 152 1.54 -13.46 4.70
CA ILE A 152 1.80 -13.82 6.10
C ILE A 152 0.44 -14.10 6.74
N GLY A 153 0.18 -15.38 7.03
CA GLY A 153 -1.02 -15.79 7.75
C GLY A 153 -0.97 -15.33 9.21
N MET A 154 -2.09 -14.92 9.77
CA MET A 154 -2.26 -14.63 11.19
C MET A 154 -3.34 -15.55 11.76
N THR A 155 -3.11 -16.15 12.92
CA THR A 155 -4.12 -17.04 13.51
C THR A 155 -4.06 -17.03 15.03
N GLY A 156 -5.22 -16.91 15.68
CA GLY A 156 -5.36 -17.13 17.12
C GLY A 156 -5.48 -18.60 17.52
N ASP A 157 -5.63 -19.51 16.55
CA ASP A 157 -5.68 -20.94 16.82
C ASP A 157 -4.27 -21.46 17.14
N THR A 158 -4.17 -22.22 18.23
CA THR A 158 -2.93 -22.80 18.74
C THR A 158 -2.68 -24.24 18.29
N GLY A 159 -3.63 -24.83 17.57
CA GLY A 159 -3.46 -26.15 16.97
C GLY A 159 -2.49 -26.11 15.80
N GLU A 160 -1.62 -27.12 15.71
CA GLU A 160 -0.70 -27.34 14.57
C GLU A 160 -1.42 -27.33 13.21
N TYR A 161 -2.69 -27.73 13.18
CA TYR A 161 -3.54 -27.73 12.00
C TYR A 161 -3.76 -26.34 11.39
N ALA A 162 -3.87 -25.29 12.20
CA ALA A 162 -4.13 -23.94 11.68
C ALA A 162 -2.93 -23.40 10.90
N VAL A 163 -1.72 -23.63 11.42
CA VAL A 163 -0.47 -23.26 10.76
C VAL A 163 -0.29 -24.08 9.47
N SER A 164 -0.47 -25.40 9.53
CA SER A 164 -0.38 -26.27 8.34
C SER A 164 -1.33 -25.80 7.24
N ARG A 165 -2.59 -25.47 7.57
CA ARG A 165 -3.58 -25.03 6.58
C ARG A 165 -3.15 -23.78 5.81
N PHE A 166 -2.54 -22.81 6.47
CA PHE A 166 -2.05 -21.62 5.78
C PHE A 166 -0.88 -21.93 4.85
N LEU A 167 0.09 -22.71 5.34
CA LEU A 167 1.26 -23.10 4.55
C LEU A 167 0.85 -23.95 3.34
N ASP A 168 -0.04 -24.91 3.53
CA ASP A 168 -0.60 -25.76 2.47
C ASP A 168 -1.41 -24.95 1.44
N ALA A 169 -2.05 -23.85 1.89
CA ALA A 169 -2.73 -22.90 1.01
C ALA A 169 -1.78 -21.95 0.27
N GLY A 170 -0.47 -21.99 0.58
CA GLY A 170 0.57 -21.21 -0.09
C GLY A 170 0.94 -19.90 0.62
N ALA A 171 0.64 -19.75 1.91
CA ALA A 171 1.23 -18.67 2.70
C ALA A 171 2.74 -18.87 2.81
N ASP A 172 3.50 -17.76 2.83
CA ASP A 172 4.96 -17.81 2.95
C ASP A 172 5.38 -18.01 4.41
N GLU A 173 4.64 -17.40 5.33
CA GLU A 173 4.90 -17.43 6.77
C GLU A 173 3.57 -17.42 7.56
N VAL A 174 3.62 -17.83 8.83
CA VAL A 174 2.45 -17.77 9.73
C VAL A 174 2.84 -17.18 11.08
N LEU A 175 2.08 -16.19 11.53
CA LEU A 175 2.15 -15.58 12.85
C LEU A 175 0.98 -16.05 13.73
N GLN A 176 1.33 -16.57 14.91
CA GLN A 176 0.36 -16.98 15.90
C GLN A 176 -0.01 -15.80 16.81
N LYS A 177 -1.29 -15.49 16.93
CA LYS A 177 -1.83 -14.49 17.85
C LYS A 177 -1.97 -15.10 19.26
N PRO A 178 -1.69 -14.31 20.31
CA PRO A 178 -1.10 -12.97 20.27
C PRO A 178 0.40 -13.04 19.94
N PHE A 179 0.87 -12.20 19.01
CA PHE A 179 2.29 -12.07 18.67
C PHE A 179 2.85 -10.74 19.18
N LYS A 180 4.18 -10.70 19.34
CA LYS A 180 4.89 -9.45 19.66
C LYS A 180 5.11 -8.66 18.37
N MET A 181 4.87 -7.34 18.39
CA MET A 181 5.13 -6.45 17.25
C MET A 181 6.54 -6.59 16.68
N LYS A 182 7.53 -6.80 17.54
CA LYS A 182 8.92 -7.06 17.12
C LYS A 182 9.03 -8.22 16.14
N ARG A 183 8.30 -9.32 16.36
CA ARG A 183 8.35 -10.49 15.46
C ARG A 183 7.70 -10.19 14.11
N LEU A 184 6.62 -9.40 14.09
CA LEU A 184 6.02 -8.93 12.84
C LEU A 184 7.00 -8.04 12.07
N PHE A 185 7.71 -7.13 12.74
CA PHE A 185 8.70 -6.26 12.09
C PHE A 185 9.86 -7.04 11.48
N GLU A 186 10.41 -8.03 12.21
CA GLU A 186 11.43 -8.94 11.70
C GLU A 186 10.95 -9.64 10.42
N LEU A 187 9.73 -10.17 10.42
CA LEU A 187 9.17 -10.81 9.24
C LEU A 187 9.03 -9.83 8.07
N LEU A 188 8.56 -8.60 8.28
CA LEU A 188 8.36 -7.64 7.20
C LEU A 188 9.66 -7.19 6.51
N GLU A 189 10.80 -7.32 7.18
CA GLU A 189 12.13 -6.92 6.68
C GLU A 189 12.88 -8.04 5.94
N GLU A 190 12.47 -9.30 6.11
CA GLU A 190 13.00 -10.48 5.39
C GLU A 190 12.64 -10.51 3.89
#